data_AF-A0A9P1IL05-F1
#
_entry.id   AF-A0A9P1IL05-F1
#
_cell.length_a   1.000
_cell.length_b   1.000
_cell.length_c   1.000
_cell.angle_alpha   90.00
_cell.angle_beta   90.00
_cell.angle_gamma   90.00
#
_symmetry.space_group_name_H-M   'P 1'
#
loop_
_entity.id
_entity.type
_entity.pdbx_description
1 polymer ?
#
loop_
_entity_poly.entity_id
_entity_poly.type
_entity_poly.pdbx_seq_one_letter_code
_entity_poly.pdbx_strand_id
1 'polypeptide(L)'
;MSTRVRFSQERPGVTYVPSTHNSQSTNLLADIRAKPMPQKHPDQKYQMDACTAASIGDESMLRELLRINANLIVAKNSAGWTPLLYAAYLGHQTVCAFLLDHGALVDEATNSRRQTPLMMAAACGNLNVVRMLLERGANVRLADFEKRQALHYAASCSQNVVVDVLLAAGADPNAQDATGTSPLHEAATTGHELTFLSLLEKGGSLSLKNDRSENCAALACDNPKILQIINESNREKEKFSSEFPAGGPENLTELLEEMDLVRYADQFKKESIDLRIFFELEEEDLKDMKIAFGPRKRMWDVIEKFRQTGIIRADNFGAAAGPSSGPVSPKAADSVTSTFKSIRDINQGTKKYAMEALEALGAGQTDKLRALLIGIIDSVEQITVKISSHA
;
A
#
# COMPACT_ATOMS: atom_id res chain seq x y z
N MET A 1 20.31 38.60 -33.50
CA MET A 1 21.04 37.37 -33.12
C MET A 1 20.04 36.43 -32.48
N SER A 2 19.59 35.41 -33.23
CA SER A 2 18.58 34.45 -32.75
C SER A 2 19.26 33.41 -31.88
N THR A 3 19.08 33.50 -30.57
CA THR A 3 19.54 32.50 -29.60
C THR A 3 18.73 31.22 -29.79
N ARG A 4 19.28 30.33 -30.62
CA ARG A 4 18.77 28.98 -30.84
C ARG A 4 19.02 28.16 -29.58
N VAL A 5 18.04 28.12 -28.68
CA VAL A 5 18.02 27.21 -27.53
C VAL A 5 17.99 25.78 -28.10
N ARG A 6 19.14 25.11 -28.10
CA ARG A 6 19.22 23.68 -28.37
C ARG A 6 18.59 22.97 -27.16
N PHE A 7 17.35 22.53 -27.30
CA PHE A 7 16.81 21.55 -26.36
C PHE A 7 17.58 20.25 -26.57
N SER A 8 18.17 19.75 -25.48
CA SER A 8 18.86 18.46 -25.42
C SER A 8 17.98 17.35 -26.04
N GLN A 9 18.60 16.39 -26.74
CA GLN A 9 17.92 15.14 -27.12
C GLN A 9 17.54 14.29 -25.90
N GLU A 10 18.00 14.67 -24.71
CA GLU A 10 17.69 14.05 -23.44
C GLU A 10 16.42 14.67 -22.84
N ARG A 11 15.43 13.81 -22.60
CA ARG A 11 14.17 14.12 -21.94
C ARG A 11 14.45 14.56 -20.50
N PRO A 12 14.06 15.77 -20.08
CA PRO A 12 14.17 16.14 -18.68
C PRO A 12 13.30 15.18 -17.84
N GLY A 13 13.90 14.55 -16.82
CA GLY A 13 13.22 13.65 -15.88
C GLY A 13 13.29 12.14 -16.19
N VAL A 14 13.67 11.73 -17.40
CA VAL A 14 13.85 10.30 -17.72
C VAL A 14 15.29 9.89 -17.39
N THR A 15 15.48 8.99 -16.44
CA THR A 15 16.79 8.37 -16.20
C THR A 15 17.14 7.45 -17.39
N TYR A 16 18.14 7.86 -18.15
CA TYR A 16 18.62 7.12 -19.33
C TYR A 16 19.58 6.02 -18.89
N VAL A 17 19.15 4.76 -18.98
CA VAL A 17 20.03 3.59 -18.87
C VAL A 17 20.11 2.89 -20.24
N PRO A 18 21.32 2.58 -20.76
CA PRO A 18 21.47 1.87 -22.02
C PRO A 18 20.85 0.47 -21.90
N SER A 19 19.92 0.14 -22.79
CA SER A 19 19.32 -1.20 -22.85
C SER A 19 20.31 -2.16 -23.50
N THR A 20 21.03 -2.94 -22.71
CA THR A 20 21.67 -4.16 -23.20
C THR A 20 20.65 -5.28 -23.12
N HIS A 21 20.19 -5.71 -24.30
CA HIS A 21 19.56 -6.99 -24.61
C HIS A 21 18.07 -7.04 -24.93
N ASN A 22 17.87 -7.99 -25.84
CA ASN A 22 16.82 -8.23 -26.80
C ASN A 22 16.16 -9.54 -26.34
N SER A 23 15.13 -9.44 -25.51
CA SER A 23 14.23 -10.56 -25.21
C SER A 23 12.81 -10.10 -25.49
N GLN A 24 12.04 -10.92 -26.18
CA GLN A 24 10.69 -10.61 -26.69
C GLN A 24 9.61 -10.58 -25.59
N SER A 25 9.98 -10.17 -24.37
CA SER A 25 9.04 -9.95 -23.26
C SER A 25 8.79 -8.45 -23.16
N THR A 26 7.61 -7.99 -23.59
CA THR A 26 6.89 -6.80 -23.07
C THR A 26 7.78 -5.70 -22.48
N ASN A 27 8.63 -5.07 -23.30
CA ASN A 27 9.59 -4.08 -22.82
C ASN A 27 8.85 -2.76 -22.53
N LEU A 28 8.16 -2.69 -21.38
CA LEU A 28 7.39 -1.53 -20.92
C LEU A 28 8.23 -0.24 -20.97
N LEU A 29 9.52 -0.35 -20.66
CA LEU A 29 10.52 0.71 -20.85
C LEU A 29 10.64 1.18 -22.30
N ALA A 30 10.70 0.26 -23.28
CA ALA A 30 10.75 0.63 -24.69
C ALA A 30 9.44 1.28 -25.14
N ASP A 31 8.30 0.82 -24.62
CA ASP A 31 7.00 1.41 -24.90
C ASP A 31 6.86 2.83 -24.34
N ILE A 32 7.38 3.07 -23.13
CA ILE A 32 7.46 4.42 -22.54
C ILE A 32 8.38 5.32 -23.39
N ARG A 33 9.46 4.76 -23.96
CA ARG A 33 10.37 5.47 -24.87
C ARG A 33 9.72 5.78 -26.23
N ALA A 34 8.86 4.91 -26.75
CA ALA A 34 8.23 5.05 -28.07
C ALA A 34 7.05 6.04 -28.13
N LYS A 35 6.70 6.71 -27.01
CA LYS A 35 5.54 7.61 -26.94
C LYS A 35 5.66 8.83 -27.87
N PRO A 36 4.57 9.23 -28.53
CA PRO A 36 4.58 10.30 -29.52
C PRO A 36 4.82 11.66 -28.86
N MET A 37 5.89 12.34 -29.27
CA MET A 37 6.13 13.75 -28.92
C MET A 37 5.40 14.65 -29.93
N PRO A 38 4.72 15.72 -29.48
CA PRO A 38 4.09 16.66 -30.38
C PRO A 38 5.15 17.36 -31.24
N GLN A 39 4.83 17.57 -32.52
CA GLN A 39 5.71 18.27 -33.44
C GLN A 39 5.68 19.76 -33.10
N LYS A 40 6.83 20.31 -32.66
CA LYS A 40 6.96 21.77 -32.50
C LYS A 40 6.94 22.40 -33.88
N HIS A 41 5.88 23.14 -34.22
CA HIS A 41 5.85 24.02 -35.39
C HIS A 41 6.59 25.33 -35.02
N PRO A 42 7.81 25.56 -35.53
CA PRO A 42 8.68 26.65 -35.07
C PRO A 42 8.14 28.06 -35.38
N ASP A 43 7.19 28.20 -36.31
CA ASP A 43 6.82 29.49 -36.89
C ASP A 43 5.34 29.87 -36.77
N GLN A 44 4.53 29.15 -35.97
CA GLN A 44 3.09 29.40 -35.89
C GLN A 44 2.57 29.49 -34.46
N LYS A 45 2.78 30.66 -33.84
CA LYS A 45 2.20 31.04 -32.53
C LYS A 45 0.66 30.93 -32.50
N TYR A 46 0.00 30.85 -33.66
CA TYR A 46 -1.45 30.79 -33.83
C TYR A 46 -2.02 29.41 -34.23
N GLN A 47 -1.19 28.37 -34.35
CA GLN A 47 -1.61 26.96 -34.56
C GLN A 47 -1.09 26.02 -33.46
N MET A 48 -0.78 26.57 -32.28
CA MET A 48 -0.33 25.76 -31.16
C MET A 48 -1.54 25.13 -30.47
N ASP A 49 -1.67 23.80 -30.51
CA ASP A 49 -2.73 23.08 -29.82
C ASP A 49 -2.45 22.98 -28.30
N ALA A 50 -3.51 22.74 -27.52
CA ALA A 50 -3.38 22.63 -26.07
C ALA A 50 -2.43 21.49 -25.64
N CYS A 51 -2.35 20.41 -26.42
CA CYS A 51 -1.41 19.31 -26.19
C CYS A 51 0.05 19.76 -26.38
N THR A 52 0.38 20.53 -27.41
CA THR A 52 1.73 21.06 -27.60
C THR A 52 2.06 22.08 -26.51
N ALA A 53 1.14 22.98 -26.16
CA ALA A 53 1.36 23.94 -25.06
C ALA A 53 1.62 23.21 -23.72
N ALA A 54 0.82 22.19 -23.41
CA ALA A 54 1.02 21.35 -22.23
C ALA A 54 2.33 20.58 -22.27
N SER A 55 2.79 20.15 -23.45
CA SER A 55 4.05 19.44 -23.58
C SER A 55 5.28 20.32 -23.31
N ILE A 56 5.18 21.62 -23.60
CA ILE A 56 6.27 22.57 -23.36
C ILE A 56 6.25 23.05 -21.90
N GLY A 57 5.12 22.89 -21.20
CA GLY A 57 4.93 23.44 -19.86
C GLY A 57 4.50 24.91 -19.88
N ASP A 58 3.99 25.41 -21.00
CA ASP A 58 3.59 26.81 -21.15
C ASP A 58 2.16 27.04 -20.64
N GLU A 59 2.06 27.34 -19.34
CA GLU A 59 0.80 27.69 -18.69
C GLU A 59 0.16 28.96 -19.26
N SER A 60 0.97 29.95 -19.65
CA SER A 60 0.47 31.24 -20.16
C SER A 60 -0.23 31.06 -21.51
N MET A 61 0.38 30.25 -22.39
CA MET A 61 -0.26 29.89 -23.66
C MET A 61 -1.53 29.07 -23.43
N LEU A 62 -1.50 28.09 -22.51
CA LEU A 62 -2.70 27.32 -22.16
C LEU A 62 -3.83 28.21 -21.63
N ARG A 63 -3.53 29.22 -20.81
CA ARG A 63 -4.51 30.22 -20.34
C ARG A 63 -5.19 30.94 -21.50
N GLU A 64 -4.42 31.44 -22.46
CA GLU A 64 -4.99 32.13 -23.63
C GLU A 64 -5.80 31.17 -24.52
N LEU A 65 -5.32 29.94 -24.74
CA LEU A 65 -6.04 28.93 -25.53
C LEU A 65 -7.38 28.54 -24.89
N LEU A 66 -7.40 28.31 -23.57
CA LEU A 66 -8.64 27.98 -22.85
C LEU A 66 -9.61 29.17 -22.76
N ARG A 67 -9.10 30.41 -22.77
CA ARG A 67 -9.93 31.63 -22.86
C ARG A 67 -10.68 31.72 -24.19
N ILE A 68 -10.05 31.27 -25.28
CA ILE A 68 -10.66 31.23 -26.61
C ILE A 68 -11.64 30.05 -26.72
N ASN A 69 -11.24 28.87 -26.23
CA ASN A 69 -12.06 27.68 -26.28
C ASN A 69 -11.78 26.73 -25.10
N ALA A 70 -12.69 26.72 -24.12
CA ALA A 70 -12.59 25.87 -22.94
C ALA A 70 -12.56 24.36 -23.26
N ASN A 71 -13.15 23.93 -24.39
CA ASN A 71 -13.17 22.50 -24.77
C ASN A 71 -11.78 21.96 -25.14
N LEU A 72 -10.78 22.83 -25.33
CA LEU A 72 -9.40 22.42 -25.61
C LEU A 72 -8.76 21.69 -24.42
N ILE A 73 -9.34 21.77 -23.22
CA ILE A 73 -8.83 21.11 -22.02
C ILE A 73 -8.91 19.58 -22.09
N VAL A 74 -9.93 19.05 -22.76
CA VAL A 74 -10.16 17.61 -23.00
C VAL A 74 -9.85 17.22 -24.45
N ALA A 75 -9.28 18.14 -25.24
CA ALA A 75 -8.97 17.88 -26.64
C ALA A 75 -7.95 16.75 -26.76
N LYS A 76 -8.24 15.80 -27.63
CA LYS A 76 -7.40 14.62 -27.86
C LYS A 76 -6.70 14.77 -29.20
N ASN A 77 -5.41 14.46 -29.24
CA ASN A 77 -4.71 14.32 -30.51
C ASN A 77 -5.07 12.98 -31.20
N SER A 78 -4.52 12.73 -32.39
CA SER A 78 -4.76 11.50 -33.16
C SER A 78 -4.35 10.21 -32.44
N ALA A 79 -3.51 10.28 -31.41
CA ALA A 79 -3.12 9.16 -30.56
C ALA A 79 -3.97 9.03 -29.28
N GLY A 80 -5.01 9.87 -29.12
CA GLY A 80 -5.88 9.88 -27.95
C GLY A 80 -5.29 10.57 -26.72
N TRP A 81 -4.19 11.30 -26.86
CA TRP A 81 -3.55 12.01 -25.74
C TRP A 81 -4.22 13.34 -25.46
N THR A 82 -4.47 13.60 -24.18
CA THR A 82 -4.95 14.88 -23.65
C THR A 82 -3.80 15.78 -23.20
N PRO A 83 -4.03 17.09 -23.02
CA PRO A 83 -3.04 17.99 -22.44
C PRO A 83 -2.53 17.52 -21.07
N LEU A 84 -3.42 16.97 -20.24
CA LEU A 84 -3.06 16.47 -18.90
C LEU A 84 -2.12 15.26 -18.98
N LEU A 85 -2.35 14.33 -19.92
CA LEU A 85 -1.46 13.19 -20.13
C LEU A 85 -0.04 13.65 -20.53
N TYR A 86 0.08 14.67 -21.39
CA TYR A 86 1.37 15.24 -21.76
C TYR A 86 2.07 15.94 -20.60
N ALA A 87 1.34 16.79 -19.87
CA ALA A 87 1.88 17.51 -18.73
C ALA A 87 2.35 16.52 -17.64
N ALA A 88 1.59 15.45 -17.39
CA ALA A 88 1.95 14.45 -16.39
C ALA A 88 3.15 13.60 -16.83
N TYR A 89 3.21 13.21 -18.10
CA TYR A 89 4.34 12.50 -18.68
C TYR A 89 5.64 13.31 -18.62
N LEU A 90 5.57 14.62 -18.87
CA LEU A 90 6.75 15.50 -18.92
C LEU A 90 7.07 16.20 -17.59
N GLY A 91 6.25 16.01 -16.56
CA GLY A 91 6.54 16.50 -15.21
C GLY A 91 6.15 17.95 -14.95
N HIS A 92 5.32 18.54 -15.82
CA HIS A 92 4.91 19.95 -15.72
C HIS A 92 3.82 20.13 -14.66
N GLN A 93 4.22 20.17 -13.39
CA GLN A 93 3.29 20.26 -12.25
C GLN A 93 2.36 21.47 -12.33
N THR A 94 2.87 22.65 -12.68
CA THR A 94 2.06 23.88 -12.78
C THR A 94 0.96 23.76 -13.83
N VAL A 95 1.31 23.20 -15.00
CA VAL A 95 0.34 22.92 -16.06
C VAL A 95 -0.66 21.85 -15.63
N CYS A 96 -0.22 20.78 -14.96
CA CYS A 96 -1.14 19.77 -14.47
C CYS A 96 -2.14 20.35 -13.47
N ALA A 97 -1.68 21.16 -12.51
CA ALA A 97 -2.55 21.85 -11.55
C ALA A 97 -3.55 22.75 -12.26
N PHE A 98 -3.07 23.58 -13.19
CA PHE A 98 -3.90 24.47 -13.99
C PHE A 98 -4.99 23.71 -14.77
N LEU A 99 -4.63 22.62 -15.45
CA LEU A 99 -5.59 21.80 -16.20
C LEU A 99 -6.64 21.15 -15.28
N LEU A 100 -6.23 20.63 -14.12
CA LEU A 100 -7.16 20.04 -13.15
C LEU A 100 -8.12 21.10 -12.58
N ASP A 101 -7.62 22.31 -12.30
CA ASP A 101 -8.44 23.43 -11.81
C ASP A 101 -9.50 23.90 -12.82
N HIS A 102 -9.25 23.69 -14.12
CA HIS A 102 -10.15 24.09 -15.20
C HIS A 102 -11.04 22.94 -15.70
N GLY A 103 -11.10 21.82 -14.96
CA GLY A 103 -12.04 20.73 -15.23
C GLY A 103 -11.48 19.54 -16.02
N ALA A 104 -10.16 19.42 -16.16
CA ALA A 104 -9.57 18.17 -16.67
C ALA A 104 -9.84 17.04 -15.67
N LEU A 105 -10.23 15.87 -16.19
CA LEU A 105 -10.51 14.70 -15.37
C LEU A 105 -9.19 14.04 -14.94
N VAL A 106 -8.99 13.87 -13.63
CA VAL A 106 -7.74 13.36 -13.03
C VAL A 106 -7.34 11.97 -13.53
N ASP A 107 -8.33 11.12 -13.80
CA ASP A 107 -8.16 9.72 -14.20
C ASP A 107 -8.45 9.48 -15.70
N GLU A 108 -8.48 10.54 -16.53
CA GLU A 108 -8.80 10.39 -17.94
C GLU A 108 -7.75 9.55 -18.68
N ALA A 109 -8.18 8.36 -19.13
CA ALA A 109 -7.32 7.35 -19.73
C ALA A 109 -7.73 7.07 -21.18
N THR A 110 -7.43 8.02 -22.07
CA THR A 110 -7.98 8.02 -23.44
C THR A 110 -6.99 7.66 -24.53
N ASN A 111 -5.71 7.52 -24.17
CA ASN A 111 -4.72 7.05 -25.12
C ASN A 111 -4.98 5.58 -25.49
N SER A 112 -4.35 5.11 -26.56
CA SER A 112 -4.54 3.75 -27.09
C SER A 112 -4.26 2.62 -26.11
N ARG A 113 -3.59 2.89 -24.99
CA ARG A 113 -3.28 1.92 -23.93
C ARG A 113 -4.18 2.05 -22.69
N ARG A 114 -5.10 3.04 -22.65
CA ARG A 114 -5.86 3.42 -21.45
C ARG A 114 -4.98 3.72 -20.24
N GLN A 115 -3.90 4.45 -20.45
CA GLN A 115 -3.02 4.90 -19.37
C GLN A 115 -3.58 6.18 -18.73
N THR A 116 -3.57 6.26 -17.40
CA THR A 116 -3.96 7.46 -16.64
C THR A 116 -2.78 8.45 -16.52
N PRO A 117 -3.04 9.73 -16.21
CA PRO A 117 -1.98 10.69 -15.89
C PRO A 117 -1.06 10.21 -14.76
N LEU A 118 -1.61 9.53 -13.74
CA LEU A 118 -0.82 8.97 -12.64
C LEU A 118 0.17 7.90 -13.12
N MET A 119 -0.24 7.00 -14.02
CA MET A 119 0.68 6.01 -14.61
C MET A 119 1.81 6.68 -15.40
N MET A 120 1.52 7.78 -16.11
CA MET A 120 2.52 8.51 -16.90
C MET A 120 3.52 9.25 -16.01
N ALA A 121 3.03 9.93 -14.98
CA ALA A 121 3.88 10.57 -13.99
C ALA A 121 4.73 9.53 -13.23
N ALA A 122 4.16 8.37 -12.92
CA ALA A 122 4.86 7.29 -12.22
C ALA A 122 5.99 6.68 -13.06
N ALA A 123 5.74 6.42 -14.34
CA ALA A 123 6.75 5.95 -15.30
C ALA A 123 7.97 6.88 -15.40
N CYS A 124 7.72 8.19 -15.33
CA CYS A 124 8.75 9.21 -15.51
C CYS A 124 9.38 9.70 -14.21
N GLY A 125 8.98 9.15 -13.05
CA GLY A 125 9.56 9.58 -11.77
C GLY A 125 9.16 10.99 -11.33
N ASN A 126 8.08 11.55 -11.90
CA ASN A 126 7.65 12.92 -11.67
C ASN A 126 6.97 13.05 -10.30
N LEU A 127 7.75 12.97 -9.21
CA LEU A 127 7.28 12.87 -7.83
C LEU A 127 6.26 13.96 -7.46
N ASN A 128 6.52 15.21 -7.83
CA ASN A 128 5.63 16.32 -7.49
C ASN A 128 4.28 16.20 -8.21
N VAL A 129 4.29 15.74 -9.47
CA VAL A 129 3.07 15.47 -10.22
C VAL A 129 2.33 14.28 -9.62
N VAL A 130 3.03 13.20 -9.25
CA VAL A 130 2.43 12.02 -8.59
C VAL A 130 1.71 12.45 -7.31
N ARG A 131 2.39 13.17 -6.41
CA ARG A 131 1.80 13.64 -5.15
C ARG A 131 0.55 14.50 -5.40
N MET A 132 0.67 15.48 -6.30
CA MET A 132 -0.44 16.35 -6.64
C MET A 132 -1.62 15.58 -7.24
N LEU A 133 -1.39 14.62 -8.14
CA LEU A 133 -2.47 13.79 -8.70
C LEU A 133 -3.18 12.98 -7.60
N LEU A 134 -2.43 12.40 -6.65
CA LEU A 134 -2.99 11.68 -5.51
C LEU A 134 -3.81 12.60 -4.58
N GLU A 135 -3.29 13.80 -4.29
CA GLU A 135 -4.02 14.83 -3.52
C GLU A 135 -5.31 15.27 -4.22
N ARG A 136 -5.34 15.24 -5.56
CA ARG A 136 -6.52 15.52 -6.37
C ARG A 136 -7.44 14.31 -6.58
N GLY A 137 -7.19 13.21 -5.85
CA GLY A 137 -8.07 12.04 -5.83
C GLY A 137 -7.82 11.02 -6.94
N ALA A 138 -6.64 11.02 -7.58
CA ALA A 138 -6.29 10.01 -8.58
C ALA A 138 -6.37 8.59 -8.00
N ASN A 139 -7.03 7.68 -8.71
CA ASN A 139 -7.18 6.30 -8.24
C ASN A 139 -5.94 5.45 -8.58
N VAL A 140 -5.19 5.08 -7.54
CA VAL A 140 -3.96 4.26 -7.64
C VAL A 140 -4.16 2.86 -8.21
N ARG A 141 -5.39 2.32 -8.16
CA ARG A 141 -5.72 0.95 -8.57
C ARG A 141 -6.26 0.85 -10.00
N LEU A 142 -6.39 1.99 -10.70
CA LEU A 142 -6.77 1.94 -12.11
C LEU A 142 -5.72 1.20 -12.91
N ALA A 143 -6.21 0.43 -13.89
CA ALA A 143 -5.41 -0.45 -14.69
C ALA A 143 -5.58 -0.13 -16.19
N ASP A 144 -4.47 -0.21 -16.91
CA ASP A 144 -4.40 -0.01 -18.35
C ASP A 144 -4.99 -1.23 -19.10
N PHE A 145 -4.90 -1.27 -20.44
CA PHE A 145 -5.41 -2.43 -21.21
C PHE A 145 -4.71 -3.76 -20.90
N GLU A 146 -3.47 -3.72 -20.42
CA GLU A 146 -2.70 -4.90 -19.99
C GLU A 146 -2.87 -5.14 -18.47
N LYS A 147 -3.87 -4.53 -17.83
CA LYS A 147 -4.10 -4.57 -16.39
C LYS A 147 -2.95 -4.03 -15.53
N ARG A 148 -2.04 -3.24 -16.10
CA ARG A 148 -0.93 -2.62 -15.34
C ARG A 148 -1.42 -1.39 -14.60
N GLN A 149 -1.00 -1.26 -13.35
CA GLN A 149 -1.27 -0.11 -12.49
C GLN A 149 -0.07 0.83 -12.44
N ALA A 150 -0.23 2.02 -11.85
CA ALA A 150 0.87 2.99 -11.73
C ALA A 150 2.13 2.40 -11.06
N LEU A 151 1.96 1.44 -10.14
CA LEU A 151 3.05 0.76 -9.46
C LEU A 151 3.92 -0.09 -10.40
N HIS A 152 3.32 -0.78 -11.39
CA HIS A 152 4.08 -1.52 -12.43
C HIS A 152 4.99 -0.58 -13.23
N TYR A 153 4.46 0.59 -13.62
CA TYR A 153 5.22 1.60 -14.35
C TYR A 153 6.39 2.17 -13.55
N ALA A 154 6.16 2.51 -12.27
CA ALA A 154 7.21 3.00 -11.38
C ALA A 154 8.30 1.94 -11.16
N ALA A 155 7.90 0.68 -10.97
CA ALA A 155 8.80 -0.45 -10.75
C ALA A 155 9.70 -0.71 -11.96
N SER A 156 9.14 -0.76 -13.18
CA SER A 156 9.88 -0.98 -14.42
C SER A 156 10.87 0.15 -14.74
N CYS A 157 10.62 1.37 -14.23
CA CYS A 157 11.42 2.57 -14.50
C CYS A 157 12.39 3.00 -13.39
N SER A 158 12.64 2.15 -12.39
CA SER A 158 13.56 2.44 -11.27
C SER A 158 13.15 3.64 -10.41
N GLN A 159 11.84 3.91 -10.29
CA GLN A 159 11.34 5.09 -9.59
C GLN A 159 11.03 4.78 -8.12
N ASN A 160 12.06 4.42 -7.35
CA ASN A 160 11.95 3.98 -5.95
C ASN A 160 11.16 4.95 -5.06
N VAL A 161 11.42 6.26 -5.15
CA VAL A 161 10.71 7.26 -4.34
C VAL A 161 9.23 7.34 -4.71
N VAL A 162 8.90 7.16 -5.99
CA VAL A 162 7.51 7.12 -6.46
C VAL A 162 6.82 5.84 -6.00
N VAL A 163 7.52 4.70 -6.02
CA VAL A 163 7.02 3.42 -5.48
C VAL A 163 6.60 3.58 -4.02
N ASP A 164 7.44 4.18 -3.17
CA ASP A 164 7.11 4.42 -1.76
C ASP A 164 5.84 5.27 -1.59
N VAL A 165 5.69 6.32 -2.41
CA VAL A 165 4.51 7.19 -2.37
C VAL A 165 3.24 6.46 -2.84
N LEU A 166 3.33 5.66 -3.90
CA LEU A 166 2.19 4.89 -4.40
C LEU A 166 1.74 3.83 -3.40
N LEU A 167 2.68 3.15 -2.73
CA LEU A 167 2.38 2.17 -1.69
C LEU A 167 1.77 2.84 -0.44
N ALA A 168 2.29 3.99 -0.04
CA ALA A 168 1.69 4.79 1.03
C ALA A 168 0.26 5.25 0.70
N ALA A 169 -0.04 5.45 -0.58
CA ALA A 169 -1.38 5.77 -1.07
C ALA A 169 -2.29 4.53 -1.26
N GLY A 170 -1.86 3.34 -0.84
CA GLY A 170 -2.69 2.13 -0.83
C GLY A 170 -2.67 1.30 -2.12
N ALA A 171 -1.66 1.51 -2.98
CA ALA A 171 -1.37 0.60 -4.09
C ALA A 171 -1.04 -0.81 -3.56
N ASP A 172 -1.47 -1.84 -4.28
CA ASP A 172 -1.19 -3.23 -3.90
C ASP A 172 0.18 -3.65 -4.45
N PRO A 173 1.18 -3.97 -3.59
CA PRO A 173 2.50 -4.42 -4.04
C PRO A 173 2.47 -5.73 -4.82
N ASN A 174 1.38 -6.50 -4.72
CA ASN A 174 1.21 -7.81 -5.34
C ASN A 174 0.24 -7.80 -6.53
N ALA A 175 -0.22 -6.62 -6.98
CA ALA A 175 -1.11 -6.52 -8.12
C ALA A 175 -0.50 -7.18 -9.36
N GLN A 176 -1.22 -8.12 -9.98
CA GLN A 176 -0.76 -8.80 -11.19
C GLN A 176 -1.38 -8.17 -12.43
N ASP A 177 -0.55 -7.99 -13.47
CA ASP A 177 -1.00 -7.56 -14.78
C ASP A 177 -1.67 -8.71 -15.56
N ALA A 178 -1.98 -8.48 -16.85
CA ALA A 178 -2.64 -9.46 -17.70
C ALA A 178 -1.83 -10.74 -17.97
N THR A 179 -0.53 -10.74 -17.66
CA THR A 179 0.39 -11.88 -17.80
C THR A 179 0.75 -12.52 -16.46
N GLY A 180 0.12 -12.08 -15.36
CA GLY A 180 0.48 -12.53 -14.02
C GLY A 180 1.72 -11.82 -13.46
N THR A 181 2.26 -10.80 -14.13
CA THR A 181 3.48 -10.10 -13.73
C THR A 181 3.15 -9.06 -12.64
N SER A 182 3.87 -9.11 -11.52
CA SER A 182 3.73 -8.14 -10.42
C SER A 182 4.79 -7.03 -10.53
N PRO A 183 4.64 -5.90 -9.82
CA PRO A 183 5.67 -4.86 -9.78
C PRO A 183 7.05 -5.38 -9.34
N LEU A 184 7.08 -6.39 -8.47
CA LEU A 184 8.33 -7.03 -8.04
C LEU A 184 8.98 -7.85 -9.16
N HIS A 185 8.19 -8.52 -10.00
CA HIS A 185 8.68 -9.20 -11.21
C HIS A 185 9.25 -8.21 -12.23
N GLU A 186 8.61 -7.05 -12.42
CA GLU A 186 9.12 -5.97 -13.27
C GLU A 186 10.49 -5.50 -12.78
N ALA A 187 10.61 -5.15 -11.49
CA ALA A 187 11.88 -4.71 -10.91
C ALA A 187 12.98 -5.79 -10.98
N ALA A 188 12.63 -7.07 -10.86
CA ALA A 188 13.54 -8.20 -11.02
C ALA A 188 14.07 -8.33 -12.45
N THR A 189 13.17 -8.24 -13.43
CA THR A 189 13.49 -8.35 -14.87
C THR A 189 14.39 -7.21 -15.33
N THR A 190 14.12 -5.99 -14.86
CA THR A 190 14.88 -4.80 -15.26
C THR A 190 16.16 -4.57 -14.45
N GLY A 191 16.37 -5.31 -13.35
CA GLY A 191 17.57 -5.18 -12.52
C GLY A 191 17.55 -4.01 -11.53
N HIS A 192 16.39 -3.48 -11.16
CA HIS A 192 16.28 -2.28 -10.31
C HIS A 192 16.36 -2.61 -8.82
N GLU A 193 17.57 -2.84 -8.32
CA GLU A 193 17.89 -3.26 -6.95
C GLU A 193 17.14 -2.46 -5.85
N LEU A 194 17.26 -1.13 -5.85
CA LEU A 194 16.65 -0.28 -4.82
C LEU A 194 15.12 -0.32 -4.84
N THR A 195 14.55 -0.42 -6.04
CA THR A 195 13.09 -0.49 -6.21
C THR A 195 12.58 -1.88 -5.79
N PHE A 196 13.34 -2.92 -6.07
CA PHE A 196 13.07 -4.28 -5.63
C PHE A 196 13.06 -4.40 -4.10
N LEU A 197 14.05 -3.80 -3.43
CA LEU A 197 14.11 -3.74 -1.96
C LEU A 197 12.92 -3.01 -1.35
N SER A 198 12.60 -1.80 -1.84
CA SER A 198 11.45 -1.03 -1.37
C SER A 198 10.13 -1.82 -1.52
N LEU A 199 9.91 -2.46 -2.68
CA LEU A 199 8.73 -3.30 -2.89
C LEU A 199 8.69 -4.50 -1.92
N LEU A 200 9.83 -5.13 -1.66
CA LEU A 200 9.92 -6.28 -0.76
C LEU A 200 9.64 -5.88 0.69
N GLU A 201 10.24 -4.80 1.19
CA GLU A 201 10.00 -4.24 2.53
C GLU A 201 8.53 -3.87 2.75
N LYS A 202 7.83 -3.48 1.68
CA LYS A 202 6.42 -3.08 1.71
C LYS A 202 5.44 -4.22 1.41
N GLY A 203 5.90 -5.47 1.42
CA GLY A 203 5.04 -6.66 1.36
C GLY A 203 4.88 -7.27 -0.04
N GLY A 204 5.80 -6.99 -0.96
CA GLY A 204 5.92 -7.70 -2.22
C GLY A 204 6.26 -9.18 -2.01
N SER A 205 5.55 -10.07 -2.69
CA SER A 205 5.71 -11.51 -2.54
C SER A 205 6.68 -12.09 -3.58
N LEU A 206 7.75 -12.72 -3.08
CA LEU A 206 8.75 -13.43 -3.89
C LEU A 206 8.24 -14.75 -4.48
N SER A 207 7.16 -15.31 -3.92
CA SER A 207 6.64 -16.62 -4.31
C SER A 207 5.61 -16.56 -5.44
N LEU A 208 5.16 -15.36 -5.80
CA LEU A 208 4.24 -15.18 -6.92
C LEU A 208 4.88 -15.68 -8.20
N LYS A 209 4.05 -16.26 -9.05
CA LYS A 209 4.43 -16.72 -10.39
C LYS A 209 3.58 -16.02 -11.41
N ASN A 210 4.20 -15.64 -12.52
CA ASN A 210 3.50 -15.18 -13.71
C ASN A 210 2.86 -16.37 -14.46
N ASP A 211 2.15 -16.09 -15.56
CA ASP A 211 1.48 -17.13 -16.37
C ASP A 211 2.48 -18.11 -17.01
N ARG A 212 3.75 -17.72 -17.14
CA ARG A 212 4.85 -18.59 -17.59
C ARG A 212 5.42 -19.47 -16.47
N SER A 213 4.82 -19.41 -15.28
CA SER A 213 5.31 -20.07 -14.05
C SER A 213 6.68 -19.59 -13.58
N GLU A 214 7.13 -18.43 -14.04
CA GLU A 214 8.39 -17.79 -13.62
C GLU A 214 8.14 -16.98 -12.34
N ASN A 215 9.02 -17.14 -11.35
CA ASN A 215 9.04 -16.32 -10.14
C ASN A 215 10.10 -15.21 -10.26
N CYS A 216 10.18 -14.33 -9.25
CA CYS A 216 11.17 -13.25 -9.24
C CYS A 216 12.62 -13.76 -9.38
N ALA A 217 12.96 -14.93 -8.83
CA ALA A 217 14.28 -15.52 -8.97
C ALA A 217 14.59 -15.99 -10.40
N ALA A 218 13.61 -16.58 -11.09
CA ALA A 218 13.73 -17.00 -12.48
C ALA A 218 13.91 -15.80 -13.41
N LEU A 219 13.19 -14.70 -13.16
CA LEU A 219 13.32 -13.46 -13.95
C LEU A 219 14.61 -12.68 -13.65
N ALA A 220 15.15 -12.80 -12.44
CA ALA A 220 16.40 -12.17 -12.03
C ALA A 220 17.66 -12.98 -12.39
N CYS A 221 17.57 -14.01 -13.25
CA CYS A 221 18.68 -14.92 -13.55
C CYS A 221 19.97 -14.19 -13.97
N ASP A 222 19.82 -13.06 -14.66
CA ASP A 222 20.92 -12.27 -15.19
C ASP A 222 21.42 -11.18 -14.21
N ASN A 223 20.75 -11.02 -13.05
CA ASN A 223 21.02 -9.98 -12.06
C ASN A 223 21.51 -10.58 -10.72
N PRO A 224 22.84 -10.77 -10.53
CA PRO A 224 23.38 -11.51 -9.39
C PRO A 224 23.06 -10.87 -8.04
N LYS A 225 22.93 -9.55 -8.00
CA LYS A 225 22.60 -8.82 -6.76
C LYS A 225 21.14 -8.99 -6.35
N ILE A 226 20.21 -9.01 -7.29
CA ILE A 226 18.79 -9.29 -6.97
C ILE A 226 18.66 -10.73 -6.50
N LEU A 227 19.36 -11.68 -7.14
CA LEU A 227 19.43 -13.06 -6.65
C LEU A 227 20.02 -13.16 -5.24
N GLN A 228 21.06 -12.37 -4.93
CA GLN A 228 21.62 -12.30 -3.59
C GLN A 228 20.56 -11.80 -2.58
N ILE A 229 19.86 -10.71 -2.88
CA ILE A 229 18.78 -10.17 -2.03
C ILE A 229 17.68 -11.22 -1.81
N ILE A 230 17.27 -11.92 -2.86
CA ILE A 230 16.26 -12.99 -2.78
C ILE A 230 16.75 -14.13 -1.89
N ASN A 231 18.00 -14.57 -2.07
CA ASN A 231 18.58 -15.64 -1.28
C ASN A 231 18.78 -15.24 0.19
N GLU A 232 19.18 -14.01 0.47
CA GLU A 232 19.29 -13.46 1.82
C GLU A 232 17.92 -13.39 2.48
N SER A 233 16.91 -12.87 1.78
CA SER A 233 15.53 -12.80 2.27
C SER A 233 14.92 -14.19 2.51
N ASN A 234 15.24 -15.16 1.65
CA ASN A 234 14.83 -16.55 1.84
C ASN A 234 15.61 -17.21 2.98
N ARG A 235 16.90 -16.94 3.16
CA ARG A 235 17.70 -17.43 4.30
C ARG A 235 17.24 -16.85 5.62
N GLU A 236 16.82 -15.58 5.65
CA GLU A 236 16.22 -14.98 6.85
C GLU A 236 14.89 -15.66 7.18
N LYS A 237 14.04 -15.91 6.18
CA LYS A 237 12.83 -16.73 6.36
C LYS A 237 13.13 -18.17 6.76
N GLU A 238 14.19 -18.76 6.22
CA GLU A 238 14.59 -20.15 6.50
C GLU A 238 15.21 -20.27 7.89
N LYS A 239 16.07 -19.33 8.32
CA LYS A 239 16.56 -19.24 9.70
C LYS A 239 15.39 -19.03 10.66
N PHE A 240 14.46 -18.15 10.30
CA PHE A 240 13.18 -17.97 10.98
C PHE A 240 12.23 -19.18 10.85
N SER A 241 12.54 -20.18 10.03
CA SER A 241 11.76 -21.43 9.97
C SER A 241 12.50 -22.61 10.61
N SER A 242 13.83 -22.55 10.70
CA SER A 242 14.70 -23.62 11.17
C SER A 242 15.11 -23.45 12.64
N GLU A 243 15.11 -22.22 13.16
CA GLU A 243 15.29 -21.95 14.59
C GLU A 243 13.99 -22.09 15.38
N PHE A 244 12.86 -22.28 14.69
CA PHE A 244 11.55 -22.44 15.33
C PHE A 244 11.21 -23.93 15.47
N PRO A 245 11.23 -24.50 16.69
CA PRO A 245 10.73 -25.84 16.91
C PRO A 245 9.25 -25.91 16.48
N ALA A 246 8.74 -27.10 16.17
CA ALA A 246 7.39 -27.32 15.63
C ALA A 246 6.22 -26.91 16.57
N GLY A 247 6.48 -26.20 17.66
CA GLY A 247 5.48 -25.56 18.53
C GLY A 247 5.39 -24.06 18.24
N GLY A 248 4.22 -23.45 18.44
CA GLY A 248 4.09 -21.99 18.41
C GLY A 248 4.92 -21.32 19.53
N PRO A 249 5.01 -19.97 19.55
CA PRO A 249 5.84 -19.24 20.49
C PRO A 249 5.49 -19.61 21.94
N GLU A 250 6.48 -20.08 22.70
CA GLU A 250 6.27 -20.63 24.04
C GLU A 250 6.26 -19.53 25.10
N ASN A 251 6.83 -18.35 24.82
CA ASN A 251 6.95 -17.25 25.76
C ASN A 251 6.69 -15.85 25.13
N LEU A 252 6.37 -14.85 25.97
CA LEU A 252 6.09 -13.46 25.56
C LEU A 252 7.23 -12.85 24.73
N THR A 253 8.47 -13.19 25.07
CA THR A 253 9.65 -12.63 24.41
C THR A 253 9.76 -13.15 22.99
N GLU A 254 9.54 -14.45 22.82
CA GLU A 254 9.52 -15.16 21.54
C GLU A 254 8.34 -14.72 20.66
N LEU A 255 7.16 -14.54 21.24
CA LEU A 255 6.00 -13.96 20.54
C LEU A 255 6.30 -12.54 20.05
N LEU A 256 6.90 -11.69 20.89
CA LEU A 256 7.24 -10.32 20.51
C LEU A 256 8.42 -10.25 19.52
N GLU A 257 9.31 -11.22 19.54
CA GLU A 257 10.36 -11.40 18.53
C GLU A 257 9.77 -11.83 17.19
N GLU A 258 8.86 -12.80 17.17
CA GLU A 258 8.12 -13.21 15.97
C GLU A 258 7.32 -12.07 15.34
N MET A 259 6.80 -11.15 16.17
CA MET A 259 6.01 -10.01 15.74
C MET A 259 6.85 -8.75 15.41
N ASP A 260 8.17 -8.79 15.63
CA ASP A 260 9.09 -7.63 15.48
C ASP A 260 8.72 -6.47 16.42
N LEU A 261 8.21 -6.80 17.61
CA LEU A 261 7.71 -5.89 18.66
C LEU A 261 8.57 -5.94 19.95
N VAL A 262 9.78 -6.47 19.89
CA VAL A 262 10.70 -6.65 21.03
C VAL A 262 10.88 -5.36 21.85
N ARG A 263 10.87 -4.19 21.18
CA ARG A 263 10.98 -2.87 21.83
C ARG A 263 9.84 -2.56 22.80
N TYR A 264 8.69 -3.19 22.62
CA TYR A 264 7.53 -3.05 23.50
C TYR A 264 7.50 -4.11 24.60
N ALA A 265 8.43 -5.07 24.61
CA ALA A 265 8.45 -6.15 25.62
C ALA A 265 8.52 -5.62 27.05
N ASP A 266 9.32 -4.58 27.29
CA ASP A 266 9.41 -3.96 28.61
C ASP A 266 8.12 -3.25 29.00
N GLN A 267 7.38 -2.70 28.02
CA GLN A 267 6.08 -2.07 28.25
C GLN A 267 5.01 -3.11 28.53
N PHE A 268 4.92 -4.19 27.75
CA PHE A 268 3.99 -5.31 27.97
C PHE A 268 4.23 -6.00 29.32
N LYS A 269 5.50 -6.20 29.71
CA LYS A 269 5.88 -6.74 31.03
C LYS A 269 5.49 -5.80 32.17
N LYS A 270 5.64 -4.49 31.98
CA LYS A 270 5.31 -3.47 32.99
C LYS A 270 3.79 -3.30 33.16
N GLU A 271 3.03 -3.45 32.09
CA GLU A 271 1.57 -3.29 32.08
C GLU A 271 0.81 -4.58 32.42
N SER A 272 1.50 -5.71 32.67
CA SER A 272 0.91 -7.01 33.07
C SER A 272 -0.22 -7.47 32.12
N ILE A 273 -0.05 -7.27 30.81
CA ILE A 273 -1.06 -7.59 29.81
C ILE A 273 -1.13 -9.11 29.62
N ASP A 274 -2.33 -9.69 29.81
CA ASP A 274 -2.57 -11.12 29.55
C ASP A 274 -2.61 -11.38 28.04
N LEU A 275 -1.59 -12.06 27.54
CA LEU A 275 -1.45 -12.42 26.12
C LEU A 275 -2.49 -13.42 25.64
N ARG A 276 -3.25 -14.08 26.52
CA ARG A 276 -4.37 -14.92 26.09
C ARG A 276 -5.42 -14.09 25.34
N ILE A 277 -5.61 -12.84 25.75
CA ILE A 277 -6.51 -11.88 25.07
C ILE A 277 -5.98 -11.54 23.66
N PHE A 278 -4.66 -11.56 23.47
CA PHE A 278 -4.02 -11.29 22.18
C PHE A 278 -4.39 -12.34 21.12
N PHE A 279 -4.42 -13.61 21.51
CA PHE A 279 -4.80 -14.72 20.62
C PHE A 279 -6.32 -14.84 20.38
N GLU A 280 -7.11 -14.11 21.16
CA GLU A 280 -8.56 -13.98 20.99
C GLU A 280 -8.95 -12.81 20.06
N LEU A 281 -7.98 -12.02 19.57
CA LEU A 281 -8.23 -10.93 18.63
C LEU A 281 -8.73 -11.46 17.27
N GLU A 282 -9.69 -10.75 16.69
CA GLU A 282 -10.22 -11.00 15.35
C GLU A 282 -9.57 -10.06 14.34
N GLU A 283 -9.68 -10.40 13.05
CA GLU A 283 -9.08 -9.62 11.97
C GLU A 283 -9.61 -8.18 11.93
N GLU A 284 -10.85 -7.97 12.40
CA GLU A 284 -11.49 -6.67 12.54
C GLU A 284 -10.87 -5.83 13.66
N ASP A 285 -10.53 -6.43 14.80
CA ASP A 285 -9.85 -5.72 15.89
C ASP A 285 -8.46 -5.23 15.46
N LEU A 286 -7.75 -6.06 14.69
CA LEU A 286 -6.44 -5.72 14.14
C LEU A 286 -6.52 -4.62 13.07
N LYS A 287 -7.66 -4.48 12.37
CA LYS A 287 -7.90 -3.37 11.42
C LYS A 287 -8.14 -2.05 12.14
N ASP A 288 -8.79 -2.08 13.29
CA ASP A 288 -9.08 -0.91 14.12
C ASP A 288 -7.83 -0.43 14.89
N MET A 289 -6.88 -1.33 15.17
CA MET A 289 -5.53 -0.97 15.61
C MET A 289 -4.83 -0.28 14.44
N LYS A 290 -4.47 1.00 14.57
CA LYS A 290 -3.78 1.84 13.56
C LYS A 290 -2.33 1.39 13.28
N ILE A 291 -2.13 0.09 13.09
CA ILE A 291 -0.87 -0.60 12.83
C ILE A 291 -0.72 -0.76 11.31
N ALA A 292 0.51 -0.64 10.82
CA ALA A 292 0.81 -0.83 9.40
C ALA A 292 0.42 -2.25 8.92
N PHE A 293 0.06 -2.40 7.64
CA PHE A 293 -0.44 -3.65 7.06
C PHE A 293 0.50 -4.86 7.28
N GLY A 294 1.82 -4.67 7.14
CA GLY A 294 2.83 -5.72 7.29
C GLY A 294 2.84 -6.35 8.70
N PRO A 295 3.12 -5.57 9.75
CA PRO A 295 3.00 -6.03 11.14
C PRO A 295 1.63 -6.63 11.43
N ARG A 296 0.54 -5.97 11.01
CA ARG A 296 -0.83 -6.48 11.21
C ARG A 296 -1.05 -7.88 10.64
N LYS A 297 -0.54 -8.15 9.43
CA LYS A 297 -0.63 -9.46 8.79
C LYS A 297 0.18 -10.52 9.54
N ARG A 298 1.40 -10.18 9.99
CA ARG A 298 2.22 -11.07 10.83
C ARG A 298 1.53 -11.44 12.14
N MET A 299 0.90 -10.44 12.79
CA MET A 299 0.10 -10.67 14.01
C MET A 299 -1.05 -11.64 13.76
N TRP A 300 -1.78 -11.47 12.65
CA TRP A 300 -2.88 -12.36 12.27
C TRP A 300 -2.42 -13.79 11.96
N ASP A 301 -1.34 -13.94 11.20
CA ASP A 301 -0.79 -15.25 10.82
C ASP A 301 -0.38 -16.06 12.07
N VAL A 302 0.17 -15.39 13.09
CA VAL A 302 0.52 -16.00 14.39
C VAL A 302 -0.73 -16.41 15.18
N ILE A 303 -1.77 -15.57 15.21
CA ILE A 303 -3.05 -15.88 15.86
C ILE A 303 -3.73 -17.09 15.18
N GLU A 304 -3.72 -17.13 13.86
CA GLU A 304 -4.33 -18.22 13.09
C GLU A 304 -3.59 -19.54 13.30
N LYS A 305 -2.25 -19.50 13.31
CA LYS A 305 -1.40 -20.66 13.63
C LYS A 305 -1.62 -21.15 15.07
N PHE A 306 -1.83 -20.25 16.02
CA PHE A 306 -2.19 -20.61 17.39
C PHE A 306 -3.55 -21.33 17.45
N ARG A 307 -4.57 -20.81 16.77
CA ARG A 307 -5.91 -21.44 16.71
C ARG A 307 -5.88 -22.84 16.11
N GLN A 308 -4.95 -23.10 15.18
CA GLN A 308 -4.76 -24.41 14.56
C GLN A 308 -4.00 -25.41 15.45
N THR A 309 -3.08 -24.94 16.29
CA THR A 309 -2.15 -25.81 17.05
C THR A 309 -2.55 -26.01 18.51
N GLY A 310 -3.26 -25.06 19.12
CA GLY A 310 -3.94 -25.22 20.42
C GLY A 310 -3.04 -25.45 21.65
N ILE A 311 -1.73 -25.28 21.56
CA ILE A 311 -0.79 -25.54 22.66
C ILE A 311 -0.24 -24.21 23.20
N ILE A 312 -0.61 -23.86 24.43
CA ILE A 312 0.21 -23.04 25.33
C ILE A 312 0.47 -23.90 26.56
N ARG A 313 1.70 -24.40 26.74
CA ARG A 313 2.10 -24.90 28.06
C ARG A 313 2.43 -23.69 28.92
N ALA A 314 1.58 -23.42 29.90
CA ALA A 314 1.67 -22.29 30.82
C ALA A 314 2.77 -22.48 31.88
N ASP A 315 3.98 -22.87 31.47
CA ASP A 315 5.11 -22.97 32.37
C ASP A 315 6.04 -21.78 32.12
N ASN A 316 6.06 -20.88 33.10
CA ASN A 316 6.94 -19.71 33.26
C ASN A 316 6.51 -18.38 32.62
N PHE A 317 5.37 -17.85 33.08
CA PHE A 317 5.31 -16.43 33.43
C PHE A 317 5.78 -16.24 34.88
N GLY A 318 7.11 -16.17 35.06
CA GLY A 318 7.76 -15.67 36.26
C GLY A 318 8.03 -16.68 37.37
N ALA A 319 9.25 -17.21 37.42
CA ALA A 319 9.88 -17.63 38.67
C ALA A 319 11.42 -17.59 38.54
N ALA A 320 12.01 -16.49 39.01
CA ALA A 320 13.41 -16.52 39.43
C ALA A 320 13.50 -17.29 40.76
N ALA A 321 14.57 -18.06 40.91
CA ALA A 321 14.83 -18.97 42.01
C ALA A 321 14.65 -18.38 43.42
N GLY A 322 14.03 -19.17 44.30
CA GLY A 322 14.04 -19.01 45.76
C GLY A 322 13.20 -20.10 46.43
N PRO A 323 13.69 -20.81 47.46
CA PRO A 323 12.96 -21.93 48.05
C PRO A 323 11.94 -21.46 49.10
N SER A 324 10.89 -22.27 49.27
CA SER A 324 9.88 -22.26 50.35
C SER A 324 8.72 -21.24 50.25
N SER A 325 7.53 -21.74 49.91
CA SER A 325 6.37 -21.87 50.83
C SER A 325 5.04 -21.97 50.07
N GLY A 326 4.30 -23.08 50.26
CA GLY A 326 2.85 -23.21 50.11
C GLY A 326 2.22 -23.16 48.69
N PRO A 327 1.38 -24.12 48.29
CA PRO A 327 0.68 -24.06 47.00
C PRO A 327 -0.46 -23.02 47.05
N VAL A 328 -0.38 -21.97 46.24
CA VAL A 328 -1.54 -21.12 45.93
C VAL A 328 -2.31 -21.78 44.79
N SER A 329 -3.61 -22.00 44.99
CA SER A 329 -4.45 -22.86 44.14
C SER A 329 -4.66 -22.30 42.71
N PRO A 330 -4.76 -23.15 41.67
CA PRO A 330 -4.88 -22.75 40.25
C PRO A 330 -6.18 -22.02 39.85
N LYS A 331 -7.15 -21.87 40.76
CA LYS A 331 -8.51 -21.41 40.45
C LYS A 331 -8.65 -19.91 40.13
N ALA A 332 -7.66 -19.09 40.43
CA ALA A 332 -7.76 -17.64 40.27
C ALA A 332 -7.51 -17.16 38.83
N ALA A 333 -6.56 -17.79 38.10
CA ALA A 333 -6.19 -17.38 36.74
C ALA A 333 -7.27 -17.69 35.69
N ASP A 334 -7.96 -18.82 35.83
CA ASP A 334 -9.07 -19.20 34.94
C ASP A 334 -10.33 -18.35 35.17
N SER A 335 -10.49 -17.81 36.39
CA SER A 335 -11.60 -16.94 36.76
C SER A 335 -11.48 -15.55 36.10
N VAL A 336 -10.28 -14.98 36.12
CA VAL A 336 -10.00 -13.65 35.54
C VAL A 336 -10.15 -13.67 34.02
N THR A 337 -9.61 -14.68 33.35
CA THR A 337 -9.74 -14.85 31.88
C THR A 337 -11.19 -15.05 31.44
N SER A 338 -11.97 -15.86 32.16
CA SER A 338 -13.42 -16.00 31.98
C SER A 338 -14.16 -14.66 32.07
N THR A 339 -13.78 -13.81 33.02
CA THR A 339 -14.44 -12.52 33.23
C THR A 339 -14.07 -11.50 32.15
N PHE A 340 -12.82 -11.46 31.70
CA PHE A 340 -12.42 -10.62 30.56
C PHE A 340 -13.15 -11.01 29.27
N LYS A 341 -13.30 -12.31 29.00
CA LYS A 341 -14.09 -12.80 27.87
C LYS A 341 -15.55 -12.35 27.95
N SER A 342 -16.16 -12.48 29.13
CA SER A 342 -17.53 -12.03 29.33
C SER A 342 -17.69 -10.50 29.20
N ILE A 343 -16.73 -9.72 29.68
CA ILE A 343 -16.72 -8.25 29.50
C ILE A 343 -16.60 -7.88 28.02
N ARG A 344 -15.78 -8.61 27.25
CA ARG A 344 -15.62 -8.43 25.81
C ARG A 344 -16.91 -8.70 25.04
N ASP A 345 -17.61 -9.78 25.35
CA ASP A 345 -18.90 -10.12 24.72
C ASP A 345 -19.95 -9.04 24.99
N ILE A 346 -19.98 -8.51 26.22
CA ILE A 346 -20.88 -7.39 26.60
C ILE A 346 -20.50 -6.12 25.84
N ASN A 347 -19.22 -5.81 25.69
CA ASN A 347 -18.74 -4.67 24.91
C ASN A 347 -19.11 -4.77 23.41
N GLN A 348 -18.99 -5.95 22.81
CA GLN A 348 -19.41 -6.17 21.42
C GLN A 348 -20.93 -5.97 21.25
N GLY A 349 -21.73 -6.50 22.18
CA GLY A 349 -23.17 -6.23 22.24
C GLY A 349 -23.49 -4.74 22.37
N THR A 350 -22.73 -4.03 23.21
CA THR A 350 -22.86 -2.57 23.40
C THR A 350 -22.55 -1.79 22.12
N LYS A 351 -21.49 -2.17 21.40
CA LYS A 351 -21.13 -1.58 20.10
C LYS A 351 -22.25 -1.76 19.08
N LYS A 352 -22.87 -2.94 19.06
CA LYS A 352 -24.04 -3.22 18.20
C LYS A 352 -25.23 -2.33 18.56
N TYR A 353 -25.58 -2.21 19.84
CA TYR A 353 -26.65 -1.30 20.27
C TYR A 353 -26.36 0.16 19.90
N ALA A 354 -25.09 0.60 20.01
CA ALA A 354 -24.69 1.96 19.63
C ALA A 354 -24.80 2.23 18.13
N MET A 355 -24.44 1.26 17.27
CA MET A 355 -24.61 1.37 15.83
C MET A 355 -26.08 1.39 15.43
N GLU A 356 -26.91 0.51 15.99
CA GLU A 356 -28.35 0.49 15.75
C GLU A 356 -29.04 1.77 16.28
N ALA A 357 -28.50 2.38 17.34
CA ALA A 357 -29.01 3.64 17.88
C ALA A 357 -28.72 4.82 16.94
N LEU A 358 -27.52 4.86 16.33
CA LEU A 358 -27.16 5.87 15.32
C LEU A 358 -28.05 5.76 14.07
N GLU A 359 -28.37 4.54 13.64
CA GLU A 359 -29.31 4.30 12.54
C GLU A 359 -30.75 4.74 12.91
N ALA A 360 -31.23 4.40 14.11
CA ALA A 360 -32.54 4.80 14.60
C ALA A 360 -32.68 6.32 14.75
N LEU A 361 -31.59 7.01 15.13
CA LEU A 361 -31.51 8.47 15.19
C LEU A 361 -31.65 9.10 13.79
N GLY A 362 -30.96 8.53 12.78
CA GLY A 362 -31.08 8.96 11.39
C GLY A 362 -32.48 8.74 10.79
N ALA A 363 -33.20 7.72 11.28
CA ALA A 363 -34.56 7.38 10.84
C ALA A 363 -35.68 8.05 11.66
N GLY A 364 -35.37 8.87 12.66
CA GLY A 364 -36.36 9.56 13.51
C GLY A 364 -37.17 8.64 14.44
N GLN A 365 -36.69 7.42 14.73
CA GLN A 365 -37.38 6.43 15.55
C GLN A 365 -37.03 6.60 17.04
N THR A 366 -37.70 7.52 17.72
CA THR A 366 -37.41 7.92 19.11
C THR A 366 -37.61 6.80 20.14
N ASP A 367 -38.62 5.95 19.98
CA ASP A 367 -38.90 4.86 20.92
C ASP A 367 -37.86 3.73 20.83
N LYS A 368 -37.43 3.40 19.60
CA LYS A 368 -36.38 2.42 19.35
C LYS A 368 -35.02 2.92 19.85
N LEU A 369 -34.72 4.20 19.60
CA LEU A 369 -33.52 4.86 20.13
C LEU A 369 -33.46 4.80 21.66
N ARG A 370 -34.58 5.08 22.33
CA ARG A 370 -34.67 5.03 23.80
C ARG A 370 -34.40 3.63 24.35
N ALA A 371 -34.96 2.60 23.72
CA ALA A 371 -34.71 1.20 24.12
C ALA A 371 -33.24 0.79 23.93
N LEU A 372 -32.61 1.21 22.83
CA LEU A 372 -31.20 0.92 22.55
C LEU A 372 -30.26 1.65 23.50
N LEU A 373 -30.55 2.90 23.86
CA LEU A 373 -29.78 3.65 24.86
C LEU A 373 -29.85 3.00 26.26
N ILE A 374 -31.01 2.46 26.65
CA ILE A 374 -31.15 1.70 27.89
C ILE A 374 -30.28 0.43 27.84
N GLY A 375 -30.30 -0.31 26.73
CA GLY A 375 -29.45 -1.50 26.56
C GLY A 375 -27.94 -1.19 26.63
N ILE A 376 -27.51 -0.02 26.17
CA ILE A 376 -26.13 0.46 26.31
C ILE A 376 -25.80 0.73 27.78
N ILE A 377 -26.68 1.44 28.51
CA ILE A 377 -26.48 1.76 29.93
C ILE A 377 -26.39 0.47 30.76
N ASP A 378 -27.30 -0.47 30.56
CA ASP A 378 -27.31 -1.76 31.27
C ASP A 378 -26.03 -2.56 30.99
N SER A 379 -25.53 -2.51 29.76
CA SER A 379 -24.30 -3.20 29.38
C SER A 379 -23.06 -2.58 30.04
N VAL A 380 -23.00 -1.24 30.12
CA VAL A 380 -21.93 -0.52 30.85
C VAL A 380 -21.98 -0.81 32.36
N GLU A 381 -23.17 -0.92 32.94
CA GLU A 381 -23.34 -1.29 34.34
C GLU A 381 -22.89 -2.73 34.61
N GLN A 382 -23.24 -3.68 33.74
CA GLN A 382 -22.78 -5.07 33.85
C GLN A 382 -21.25 -5.20 33.76
N ILE A 383 -20.61 -4.43 32.88
CA ILE A 383 -19.15 -4.37 32.79
C ILE A 383 -18.56 -3.82 34.09
N THR A 384 -19.13 -2.72 34.60
CA THR A 384 -18.67 -2.08 35.84
C THR A 384 -18.76 -3.04 37.03
N VAL A 385 -19.87 -3.78 37.16
CA VAL A 385 -20.05 -4.79 38.21
C VAL A 385 -19.05 -5.94 38.08
N LYS A 386 -18.81 -6.44 36.86
CA LYS A 386 -17.85 -7.52 36.61
C LYS A 386 -16.41 -7.10 36.91
N ILE A 387 -16.01 -5.88 36.55
CA ILE A 387 -14.70 -5.32 36.91
C ILE A 387 -14.58 -5.17 38.43
N SER A 388 -15.62 -4.64 39.09
CA SER A 388 -15.64 -4.44 40.55
C SER A 388 -15.62 -5.74 41.36
N SER A 389 -16.10 -6.85 40.78
CA SER A 389 -16.05 -8.17 41.42
C SER A 389 -14.67 -8.86 41.38
N HIS A 390 -13.72 -8.28 40.63
CA HIS A 390 -12.35 -8.78 40.47
C HIS A 390 -11.24 -7.79 40.90
N ALA A 391 -11.61 -6.58 41.31
CA ALA A 391 -10.72 -5.65 42.02
C ALA A 391 -10.70 -5.97 43.51
#